data_AF-A0A0B6ZL30-F1
#
_entry.id   AF-A0A0B6ZL30-F1
#
_cell.length_a   1.000
_cell.length_b   1.000
_cell.length_c   1.000
_cell.angle_alpha   90.00
_cell.angle_beta   90.00
_cell.angle_gamma   90.00
#
_symmetry.space_group_name_H-M   'P 1'
#
loop_
_entity.id
_entity.type
_entity.pdbx_description
1 polymer ?
#
loop_
_entity_poly.entity_id
_entity_poly.type
_entity_poly.pdbx_seq_one_letter_code
_entity_poly.pdbx_strand_id
1 'polypeptide(L)'
;NPHGAHVPVLVHGDKVINDPDKIIDYVDKLPGTNDQTLVPDKSSLAGQQVAKFQESLGKIPVDVISYGVIFHPQLSEGGCQLPVAIQRSMRENFANRLRYLISLSTVYPDLRDCYLSKSQTAAEKYDIITDEDKVRGHIDQLGHFFDNVEGELRQRYSLDESTTPDVIFLFGDSLTVADVGLYVLTTRLHLLGL
;
A
#
# COMPACT_ATOMS: atom_id res chain seq x y z
N ASN A 1 -8.90 16.98 -0.66
CA ASN A 1 -10.02 16.02 -0.83
C ASN A 1 -11.30 16.73 -0.41
N PRO A 2 -12.18 17.09 -1.35
CA PRO A 2 -13.43 17.81 -1.07
C PRO A 2 -14.41 17.07 -0.14
N HIS A 3 -14.25 15.75 0.03
CA HIS A 3 -15.08 14.93 0.92
C HIS A 3 -14.37 14.48 2.19
N GLY A 4 -13.12 14.93 2.42
CA GLY A 4 -12.37 14.58 3.62
C GLY A 4 -12.16 13.07 3.85
N ALA A 5 -12.45 12.20 2.88
CA ALA A 5 -12.48 10.74 3.02
C ALA A 5 -11.09 10.08 2.85
N HIS A 6 -10.56 9.92 1.64
CA HIS A 6 -9.27 9.26 1.43
C HIS A 6 -8.34 10.08 0.52
N VAL A 7 -7.04 9.85 0.67
CA VAL A 7 -6.03 10.30 -0.29
C VAL A 7 -5.52 9.06 -1.03
N PRO A 8 -5.02 9.18 -2.26
CA PRO A 8 -4.90 10.40 -3.09
C PRO A 8 -6.23 10.92 -3.69
N VAL A 9 -6.18 12.15 -4.23
CA VAL A 9 -7.23 12.73 -5.08
C VAL A 9 -6.55 13.32 -6.32
N LEU A 10 -7.01 12.94 -7.49
CA LEU A 10 -6.60 13.50 -8.77
C LEU A 10 -7.60 14.56 -9.22
N VAL A 11 -7.09 15.71 -9.67
CA VAL A 11 -7.87 16.76 -10.34
C VAL A 11 -7.27 17.01 -11.72
N HIS A 12 -8.07 16.85 -12.77
CA HIS A 12 -7.64 17.11 -14.15
C HIS A 12 -8.76 17.82 -14.92
N GLY A 13 -8.58 19.12 -15.18
CA GLY A 13 -9.67 20.00 -15.65
C GLY A 13 -10.82 19.99 -14.64
N ASP A 14 -12.03 19.70 -15.12
CA ASP A 14 -13.23 19.60 -14.28
C ASP A 14 -13.42 18.20 -13.64
N LYS A 15 -12.54 17.23 -13.92
CA LYS A 15 -12.64 15.88 -13.35
C LYS A 15 -11.96 15.80 -11.99
N VAL A 16 -12.68 15.26 -11.00
CA VAL A 16 -12.15 14.94 -9.67
C VAL A 16 -12.33 13.45 -9.41
N ILE A 17 -11.23 12.73 -9.18
CA ILE A 17 -11.22 11.29 -8.91
C ILE A 17 -10.54 11.06 -7.55
N ASN A 18 -11.20 10.33 -6.66
CA ASN A 18 -10.77 10.11 -5.26
C ASN A 18 -10.55 8.63 -4.90
N ASP A 19 -10.68 7.76 -5.89
CA ASP A 19 -10.49 6.32 -5.79
C ASP A 19 -9.11 5.98 -6.42
N PRO A 20 -8.14 5.44 -5.66
CA PRO A 20 -6.78 5.20 -6.14
C PRO A 20 -6.73 4.32 -7.39
N ASP A 21 -7.57 3.28 -7.46
CA ASP A 21 -7.57 2.35 -8.60
C ASP A 21 -8.10 3.06 -9.84
N LYS A 22 -9.15 3.88 -9.68
CA LYS A 22 -9.68 4.70 -10.77
C LYS A 22 -8.71 5.82 -11.19
N ILE A 23 -7.90 6.34 -10.27
CA ILE A 23 -6.85 7.31 -10.59
C ILE A 23 -5.83 6.65 -11.51
N ILE A 24 -5.36 5.44 -11.17
CA ILE A 24 -4.40 4.71 -12.00
C ILE A 24 -5.00 4.41 -13.38
N ASP A 25 -6.20 3.83 -13.43
CA ASP A 25 -6.91 3.52 -14.68
C ASP A 25 -7.11 4.76 -15.57
N TYR A 26 -7.35 5.93 -14.94
CA TYR A 26 -7.56 7.18 -15.66
C TYR A 26 -6.25 7.74 -16.21
N VAL A 27 -5.19 7.77 -15.39
CA VAL A 27 -3.88 8.29 -15.78
C VAL A 27 -3.27 7.45 -16.90
N ASP A 28 -3.42 6.13 -16.84
CA ASP A 28 -2.90 5.20 -17.86
C ASP A 28 -3.50 5.45 -19.26
N LYS A 29 -4.73 5.96 -19.31
CA LYS A 29 -5.49 6.24 -20.55
C LYS A 29 -5.34 7.67 -21.05
N LEU A 30 -4.54 8.51 -20.40
CA LEU A 30 -4.37 9.89 -20.84
C LEU A 30 -3.56 9.97 -22.14
N PRO A 31 -3.91 10.90 -23.07
CA PRO A 31 -3.13 11.11 -24.27
C PRO A 31 -1.68 11.51 -23.95
N GLY A 32 -0.71 10.98 -24.70
CA GLY A 32 0.72 11.30 -24.52
C GLY A 32 1.48 10.35 -23.59
N THR A 33 0.84 9.29 -23.08
CA THR A 33 1.55 8.10 -22.60
C THR A 33 2.04 7.34 -23.85
N ASN A 34 3.34 7.03 -23.93
CA ASN A 34 4.02 6.55 -25.15
C ASN A 34 3.66 5.09 -25.52
N ASP A 35 2.39 4.79 -25.77
CA ASP A 35 1.84 3.46 -26.11
C ASP A 35 2.07 2.34 -25.06
N GLN A 36 2.81 2.63 -23.98
CA GLN A 36 3.03 1.69 -22.88
C GLN A 36 1.89 1.76 -21.88
N THR A 37 1.09 0.70 -21.84
CA THR A 37 -0.09 0.57 -20.97
C THR A 37 0.29 -0.16 -19.67
N LEU A 38 0.13 0.48 -18.51
CA LEU A 38 0.38 -0.13 -17.21
C LEU A 38 -0.77 -1.02 -16.75
N VAL A 39 -1.99 -0.76 -17.22
CA VAL A 39 -3.19 -1.55 -16.91
C VAL A 39 -3.62 -2.34 -18.15
N PRO A 40 -3.11 -3.57 -18.34
CA PRO A 40 -3.48 -4.39 -19.49
C PRO A 40 -4.98 -4.72 -19.51
N ASP A 41 -5.50 -5.03 -20.71
CA ASP A 41 -6.90 -5.41 -20.88
C ASP A 41 -7.25 -6.62 -20.00
N LYS A 42 -8.25 -6.47 -19.14
CA LYS A 42 -8.75 -7.50 -18.22
C LYS A 42 -9.24 -8.76 -18.93
N SER A 43 -9.52 -8.71 -20.23
CA SER A 43 -9.84 -9.89 -21.03
C SER A 43 -8.60 -10.76 -21.34
N SER A 44 -7.40 -10.15 -21.38
CA SER A 44 -6.14 -10.84 -21.62
C SER A 44 -5.66 -11.62 -20.40
N LEU A 45 -4.81 -12.64 -20.64
CA LEU A 45 -4.21 -13.42 -19.54
C LEU A 45 -3.42 -12.53 -18.57
N ALA A 46 -2.58 -11.63 -19.10
CA ALA A 46 -1.80 -10.69 -18.30
C ALA A 46 -2.71 -9.74 -17.50
N GLY A 47 -3.79 -9.24 -18.10
CA GLY A 47 -4.79 -8.41 -17.40
C GLY A 47 -5.47 -9.12 -16.25
N GLN A 48 -5.82 -10.40 -16.41
CA GLN A 48 -6.40 -11.21 -15.33
C GLN A 48 -5.40 -11.44 -14.19
N GLN A 49 -4.14 -11.72 -14.51
CA GLN A 49 -3.07 -11.91 -13.52
C GLN A 49 -2.79 -10.62 -12.75
N VAL A 50 -2.64 -9.49 -13.46
CA VAL A 50 -2.43 -8.16 -12.86
C VAL A 50 -3.60 -7.80 -11.94
N ALA A 51 -4.85 -8.02 -12.37
CA ALA A 51 -6.02 -7.72 -11.54
C ALA A 51 -6.05 -8.57 -10.26
N LYS A 52 -5.77 -9.88 -10.36
CA LYS A 52 -5.71 -10.78 -9.19
C LYS A 52 -4.59 -10.40 -8.24
N PHE A 53 -3.44 -9.98 -8.77
CA PHE A 53 -2.33 -9.52 -7.97
C PHE A 53 -2.66 -8.22 -7.22
N GLN A 54 -3.26 -7.23 -7.90
CA GLN A 54 -3.71 -5.99 -7.26
C GLN A 54 -4.73 -6.25 -6.14
N GLU A 55 -5.66 -7.18 -6.34
CA GLU A 55 -6.60 -7.58 -5.28
C GLU A 55 -5.87 -8.18 -4.06
N SER A 56 -4.81 -8.95 -4.30
CA SER A 56 -4.02 -9.58 -3.24
C SER A 56 -3.16 -8.55 -2.50
N LEU A 57 -2.54 -7.62 -3.25
CA LEU A 57 -1.77 -6.50 -2.73
C LEU A 57 -2.64 -5.58 -1.85
N GLY A 58 -3.87 -5.29 -2.29
CA GLY A 58 -4.82 -4.45 -1.56
C GLY A 58 -5.30 -5.03 -0.22
N LYS A 59 -5.10 -6.33 0.02
CA LYS A 59 -5.41 -6.99 1.31
C LYS A 59 -4.30 -6.82 2.34
N ILE A 60 -3.11 -6.38 1.94
CA ILE A 60 -1.97 -6.20 2.85
C ILE A 60 -2.22 -4.94 3.70
N PRO A 61 -2.27 -5.05 5.03
CA PRO A 61 -2.53 -3.91 5.90
C PRO A 61 -1.23 -3.11 6.14
N VAL A 62 -0.75 -2.43 5.09
CA VAL A 62 0.54 -1.73 5.07
C VAL A 62 0.67 -0.70 6.19
N ASP A 63 -0.42 -0.04 6.57
CA ASP A 63 -0.43 0.93 7.66
C ASP A 63 -0.32 0.25 9.04
N VAL A 64 -1.00 -0.87 9.26
CA VAL A 64 -0.85 -1.68 10.49
C VAL A 64 0.59 -2.16 10.61
N ILE A 65 1.18 -2.71 9.55
CA ILE A 65 2.58 -3.17 9.56
C ILE A 65 3.53 -1.99 9.82
N SER A 66 3.32 -0.87 9.11
CA SER A 66 4.11 0.35 9.23
C SER A 66 4.15 0.91 10.65
N TYR A 67 2.98 1.10 11.26
CA TYR A 67 2.90 1.62 12.62
C TYR A 67 3.27 0.54 13.64
N GLY A 68 2.89 -0.72 13.40
CA GLY A 68 3.24 -1.85 14.25
C GLY A 68 4.74 -1.98 14.47
N VAL A 69 5.54 -1.92 13.40
CA VAL A 69 7.02 -1.91 13.51
C VAL A 69 7.53 -0.71 14.33
N ILE A 70 6.92 0.46 14.17
CA ILE A 70 7.31 1.66 14.93
C ILE A 70 6.96 1.52 16.43
N PHE A 71 5.84 0.84 16.76
CA PHE A 71 5.43 0.56 18.15
C PHE A 71 6.21 -0.61 18.76
N HIS A 72 6.63 -1.57 17.94
CA HIS A 72 7.35 -2.79 18.32
C HIS A 72 8.67 -2.91 17.52
N PRO A 73 9.70 -2.10 17.81
CA PRO A 73 10.94 -2.04 17.02
C PRO A 73 11.67 -3.38 16.87
N GLN A 74 11.49 -4.31 17.82
CA GLN A 74 12.02 -5.67 17.78
C GLN A 74 11.49 -6.52 16.62
N LEU A 75 10.37 -6.13 15.99
CA LEU A 75 9.84 -6.79 14.79
C LEU A 75 10.56 -6.34 13.50
N SER A 76 11.45 -5.35 13.58
CA SER A 76 12.28 -4.88 12.46
C SER A 76 13.66 -5.55 12.51
N GLU A 77 13.82 -6.67 11.82
CA GLU A 77 15.06 -7.45 11.83
C GLU A 77 16.26 -6.66 11.28
N GLY A 78 16.05 -5.91 10.18
CA GLY A 78 17.05 -5.05 9.56
C GLY A 78 17.21 -3.68 10.23
N GLY A 79 16.38 -3.37 11.22
CA GLY A 79 16.29 -2.06 11.86
C GLY A 79 15.57 -1.03 10.99
N CYS A 80 14.61 -0.31 11.59
CA CYS A 80 13.83 0.69 10.86
C CYS A 80 14.70 1.89 10.46
N GLN A 81 14.72 2.20 9.16
CA GLN A 81 15.53 3.24 8.55
C GLN A 81 14.93 4.65 8.70
N LEU A 82 13.69 4.75 9.22
CA LEU A 82 13.11 6.05 9.54
C LEU A 82 13.88 6.71 10.70
N PRO A 83 14.20 8.01 10.63
CA PRO A 83 14.84 8.70 11.74
C PRO A 83 14.03 8.57 13.04
N VAL A 84 14.70 8.38 14.17
CA VAL A 84 14.05 8.18 15.49
C VAL A 84 13.05 9.30 15.84
N ALA A 85 13.36 10.55 15.49
CA ALA A 85 12.45 11.67 15.70
C ALA A 85 11.15 11.54 14.89
N ILE A 86 11.23 11.02 13.65
CA ILE A 86 10.07 10.74 12.81
C ILE A 86 9.26 9.58 13.40
N GLN A 87 9.91 8.49 13.81
CA GLN A 87 9.23 7.38 14.47
C GLN A 87 8.48 7.83 15.73
N ARG A 88 9.11 8.66 16.57
CA ARG A 88 8.48 9.27 17.75
C ARG A 88 7.25 10.09 17.37
N SER A 89 7.39 11.01 16.41
CA SER A 89 6.28 11.84 15.94
C SER A 89 5.14 10.99 15.37
N MET A 90 5.45 9.91 14.63
CA MET A 90 4.44 8.99 14.13
C MET A 90 3.66 8.31 15.25
N ARG A 91 4.32 7.81 16.30
CA ARG A 91 3.63 7.24 17.49
C ARG A 91 2.73 8.25 18.18
N GLU A 92 3.26 9.44 18.46
CA GLU A 92 2.52 10.51 19.13
C GLU A 92 1.31 10.96 18.29
N ASN A 93 1.48 11.14 16.98
CA ASN A 93 0.40 11.50 16.06
C ASN A 93 -0.68 10.43 15.99
N PHE A 94 -0.29 9.15 15.98
CA PHE A 94 -1.23 8.04 15.91
C PHE A 94 -2.02 7.90 17.22
N ALA A 95 -1.34 7.97 18.38
CA ALA A 95 -2.00 7.95 19.69
C ALA A 95 -2.98 9.12 19.88
N ASN A 96 -2.65 10.30 19.36
CA ASN A 96 -3.52 11.48 19.42
C ASN A 96 -4.59 11.52 18.32
N ARG A 97 -4.59 10.57 17.38
CA ARG A 97 -5.41 10.62 16.17
C ARG A 97 -6.91 10.61 16.46
N LEU A 98 -7.36 9.82 17.43
CA LEU A 98 -8.77 9.73 17.81
C LEU A 98 -9.31 11.07 18.28
N ARG A 99 -8.61 11.70 19.24
CA ARG A 99 -8.99 13.02 19.76
C ARG A 99 -9.03 14.06 18.65
N TYR A 100 -8.04 14.05 17.76
CA TYR A 100 -8.00 14.95 16.62
C TYR A 100 -9.20 14.75 15.68
N LEU A 101 -9.53 13.50 15.31
CA LEU A 101 -10.66 13.19 14.43
C LEU A 101 -12.01 13.59 15.06
N ILE A 102 -12.19 13.35 16.37
CA ILE A 102 -13.38 13.79 17.10
C ILE A 102 -13.49 15.32 17.06
N SER A 103 -12.38 16.04 17.26
CA SER A 103 -12.39 17.51 17.17
C SER A 103 -12.74 18.02 15.77
N LEU A 104 -12.28 17.34 14.71
CA LEU A 104 -12.66 17.72 13.34
C LEU A 104 -14.14 17.48 13.07
N SER A 105 -14.74 16.45 13.69
CA SER A 105 -16.17 16.16 13.57
C SER A 105 -17.07 17.25 14.18
N THR A 106 -16.55 18.05 15.12
CA THR A 106 -17.27 19.18 15.72
C THR A 106 -17.04 20.48 14.94
N VAL A 107 -15.82 20.68 14.41
CA VAL A 107 -15.45 21.89 13.64
C VAL A 107 -16.07 21.89 12.25
N TYR A 108 -16.25 20.72 11.63
CA TYR A 108 -16.79 20.57 10.28
C TYR A 108 -18.05 19.68 10.28
N PRO A 109 -19.24 20.23 10.63
CA PRO A 109 -20.48 19.46 10.73
C PRO A 109 -20.84 18.69 9.45
N ASP A 110 -20.60 19.30 8.28
CA ASP A 110 -20.88 18.68 6.98
C ASP A 110 -20.03 17.42 6.70
N LEU A 111 -18.91 17.27 7.39
CA LEU A 111 -18.00 16.12 7.28
C LEU A 111 -18.01 15.24 8.55
N ARG A 112 -18.94 15.49 9.48
CA ARG A 112 -18.98 14.85 10.80
C ARG A 112 -18.96 13.34 10.71
N ASP A 113 -19.86 12.75 9.92
CA ASP A 113 -19.98 11.30 9.80
C ASP A 113 -18.72 10.67 9.20
N CYS A 114 -18.07 11.34 8.24
CA CYS A 114 -16.79 10.92 7.68
C CYS A 114 -15.68 10.89 8.74
N TYR A 115 -15.59 11.93 9.59
CA TYR A 115 -14.59 11.97 10.66
C TYR A 115 -14.87 10.96 11.78
N LEU A 116 -16.14 10.71 12.12
CA LEU A 116 -16.52 9.70 13.09
C LEU A 116 -16.21 8.29 12.58
N SER A 117 -16.53 7.97 11.33
CA SER A 117 -16.17 6.70 10.70
C SER A 117 -14.65 6.49 10.69
N LYS A 118 -13.87 7.52 10.32
CA LYS A 118 -12.40 7.48 10.40
C LYS A 118 -11.90 7.25 11.82
N SER A 119 -12.57 7.82 12.82
CA SER A 119 -12.20 7.64 14.22
C SER A 119 -12.41 6.19 14.65
N GLN A 120 -13.50 5.55 14.21
CA GLN A 120 -13.75 4.13 14.48
C GLN A 120 -12.67 3.25 13.85
N THR A 121 -12.39 3.43 12.55
CA THR A 121 -11.31 2.68 11.86
C THR A 121 -9.94 2.92 12.51
N ALA A 122 -9.65 4.15 12.95
CA ALA A 122 -8.39 4.45 13.65
C ALA A 122 -8.30 3.73 15.01
N ALA A 123 -9.41 3.58 15.73
CA ALA A 123 -9.45 2.87 17.01
C ALA A 123 -9.23 1.37 16.80
N GLU A 124 -9.93 0.75 15.86
CA GLU A 124 -9.75 -0.66 15.49
C GLU A 124 -8.30 -0.96 15.09
N LYS A 125 -7.69 -0.08 14.29
CA LYS A 125 -6.28 -0.21 13.91
C LYS A 125 -5.35 -0.01 15.09
N TYR A 126 -5.65 0.91 16.01
CA TYR A 126 -4.84 1.13 17.21
C TYR A 126 -4.76 -0.14 18.06
N ASP A 127 -5.89 -0.80 18.29
CA ASP A 127 -5.94 -2.04 19.05
C ASP A 127 -5.11 -3.18 18.44
N ILE A 128 -5.00 -3.20 17.10
CA ILE A 128 -4.13 -4.15 16.38
C ILE A 128 -2.66 -3.73 16.48
N ILE A 129 -2.36 -2.45 16.20
CA ILE A 129 -0.99 -1.91 16.13
C ILE A 129 -0.26 -2.01 17.47
N THR A 130 -0.96 -1.87 18.60
CA THR A 130 -0.34 -1.94 19.93
C THR A 130 -0.21 -3.36 20.49
N ASP A 131 -0.69 -4.36 19.76
CA ASP A 131 -0.62 -5.77 20.10
C ASP A 131 0.45 -6.45 19.24
N GLU A 132 1.59 -6.75 19.85
CA GLU A 132 2.77 -7.29 19.15
C GLU A 132 2.47 -8.57 18.38
N ASP A 133 1.68 -9.48 18.96
CA ASP A 133 1.38 -10.78 18.34
C ASP A 133 0.48 -10.62 17.11
N LYS A 134 -0.45 -9.67 17.13
CA LYS A 134 -1.26 -9.34 15.95
C LYS A 134 -0.43 -8.71 14.85
N VAL A 135 0.47 -7.78 15.20
CA VAL A 135 1.39 -7.17 14.21
C VAL A 135 2.29 -8.24 13.60
N ARG A 136 2.88 -9.11 14.41
CA ARG A 136 3.69 -10.25 13.95
C ARG A 136 2.91 -11.12 12.98
N GLY A 137 1.67 -11.48 13.32
CA GLY A 137 0.82 -12.27 12.41
C GLY A 137 0.59 -11.62 11.04
N HIS A 138 0.53 -10.29 10.96
CA HIS A 138 0.46 -9.58 9.68
C HIS A 138 1.80 -9.58 8.91
N ILE A 139 2.93 -9.53 9.63
CA ILE A 139 4.27 -9.67 9.02
C ILE A 139 4.46 -11.09 8.48
N ASP A 140 4.02 -12.12 9.20
CA ASP A 140 4.11 -13.51 8.75
C ASP A 140 3.26 -13.74 7.48
N GLN A 141 2.04 -13.19 7.46
CA GLN A 141 1.18 -13.20 6.25
C GLN A 141 1.83 -12.48 5.06
N LEU A 142 2.54 -11.38 5.33
CA LEU A 142 3.32 -10.68 4.32
C LEU A 142 4.48 -11.55 3.80
N GLY A 143 5.14 -12.30 4.66
CA GLY A 143 6.16 -13.30 4.27
C GLY A 143 5.60 -14.31 3.27
N HIS A 144 4.45 -14.92 3.58
CA HIS A 144 3.76 -15.83 2.65
C HIS A 144 3.36 -15.17 1.32
N PHE A 145 3.00 -13.89 1.34
CA PHE A 145 2.76 -13.15 0.10
C PHE A 145 4.04 -13.08 -0.74
N PHE A 146 5.19 -12.72 -0.16
CA PHE A 146 6.46 -12.68 -0.88
C PHE A 146 6.96 -14.04 -1.34
N ASP A 147 6.76 -15.10 -0.56
CA ASP A 147 7.08 -16.48 -0.97
C ASP A 147 6.34 -16.83 -2.28
N ASN A 148 5.06 -16.44 -2.39
CA ASN A 148 4.28 -16.66 -3.61
C ASN A 148 4.81 -15.82 -4.78
N VAL A 149 5.15 -14.53 -4.53
CA VAL A 149 5.72 -13.65 -5.57
C VAL A 149 7.04 -14.20 -6.10
N GLU A 150 7.95 -14.58 -5.20
CA GLU A 150 9.24 -15.17 -5.54
C GLU A 150 9.07 -16.48 -6.31
N GLY A 151 8.12 -17.34 -5.89
CA GLY A 151 7.79 -18.58 -6.59
C GLY A 151 7.36 -18.36 -8.04
N GLU A 152 6.45 -17.40 -8.27
CA GLU A 152 5.98 -17.03 -9.61
C GLU A 152 7.13 -16.48 -10.48
N LEU A 153 7.98 -15.61 -9.92
CA LEU A 153 9.14 -15.06 -10.65
C LEU A 153 10.17 -16.13 -11.01
N ARG A 154 10.50 -17.03 -10.08
CA ARG A 154 11.41 -18.15 -10.34
C ARG A 154 10.89 -19.07 -11.43
N GLN A 155 9.60 -19.41 -11.38
CA GLN A 155 8.97 -20.26 -12.38
C GLN A 155 8.98 -19.60 -13.75
N ARG A 156 8.70 -18.30 -13.83
CA ARG A 156 8.63 -17.56 -15.10
C ARG A 156 9.99 -17.43 -15.78
N TYR A 157 11.03 -17.13 -15.02
CA TYR A 157 12.35 -16.80 -15.55
C TYR A 157 13.37 -17.94 -15.44
N SER A 158 12.96 -19.11 -14.95
CA SER A 158 13.85 -20.24 -14.64
C SER A 158 15.09 -19.76 -13.88
N LEU A 159 14.85 -18.97 -12.82
CA LEU A 159 15.91 -18.35 -12.04
C LEU A 159 16.68 -19.43 -11.28
N ASP A 160 17.78 -19.87 -11.88
CA ASP A 160 18.82 -20.68 -11.28
C ASP A 160 19.95 -19.75 -10.82
N GLU A 161 20.80 -20.16 -9.87
CA GLU A 161 21.90 -19.33 -9.30
C GLU A 161 22.88 -18.74 -10.34
N SER A 162 22.83 -19.17 -11.60
CA SER A 162 23.83 -18.84 -12.63
C SER A 162 23.36 -17.89 -13.74
N THR A 163 22.09 -17.49 -13.82
CA THR A 163 21.65 -16.52 -14.86
C THR A 163 20.42 -15.73 -14.42
N THR A 164 20.61 -14.45 -14.09
CA THR A 164 19.50 -13.50 -13.86
C THR A 164 19.28 -12.66 -15.12
N PRO A 165 18.05 -12.62 -15.67
CA PRO A 165 17.72 -11.73 -16.79
C PRO A 165 17.98 -10.26 -16.45
N ASP A 166 18.36 -9.45 -17.46
CA ASP A 166 18.55 -8.01 -17.28
C ASP A 166 17.25 -7.27 -16.90
N VAL A 167 16.09 -7.82 -17.28
CA VAL A 167 14.78 -7.24 -17.02
C VAL A 167 13.80 -8.32 -16.55
N ILE A 168 13.16 -8.06 -15.42
CA ILE A 168 12.17 -8.94 -14.78
C ILE A 168 10.90 -8.13 -14.53
N PHE A 169 9.77 -8.65 -15.01
CA PHE A 169 8.43 -8.14 -14.73
C PHE A 169 7.57 -9.27 -14.18
N LEU A 170 6.63 -8.93 -13.30
CA LEU A 170 5.74 -9.90 -12.67
C LEU A 170 4.89 -10.63 -13.70
N PHE A 171 4.26 -9.88 -14.61
CA PHE A 171 3.32 -10.43 -15.59
C PHE A 171 3.56 -9.85 -16.97
N GLY A 172 3.81 -10.73 -17.95
CA GLY A 172 4.09 -10.32 -19.33
C GLY A 172 5.50 -9.78 -19.55
N ASP A 173 5.68 -9.10 -20.68
CA ASP A 173 7.01 -8.67 -21.16
C ASP A 173 7.24 -7.16 -20.98
N SER A 174 6.34 -6.48 -20.26
CA SER A 174 6.37 -5.05 -20.03
C SER A 174 5.97 -4.71 -18.59
N LEU A 175 6.44 -3.56 -18.11
CA LEU A 175 6.03 -3.00 -16.82
C LEU A 175 4.50 -2.81 -16.74
N THR A 176 3.92 -3.24 -15.62
CA THR A 176 2.49 -3.08 -15.31
C THR A 176 2.29 -2.41 -13.94
N VAL A 177 1.03 -2.10 -13.62
CA VAL A 177 0.65 -1.62 -12.27
C VAL A 177 0.99 -2.64 -11.17
N ALA A 178 1.06 -3.94 -11.47
CA ALA A 178 1.50 -4.95 -10.50
C ALA A 178 2.94 -4.69 -10.04
N ASP A 179 3.84 -4.41 -10.99
CA ASP A 179 5.25 -4.12 -10.70
C ASP A 179 5.39 -2.82 -9.90
N VAL A 180 4.63 -1.78 -10.25
CA VAL A 180 4.59 -0.51 -9.51
C VAL A 180 4.10 -0.73 -8.08
N GLY A 181 3.03 -1.50 -7.91
CA GLY A 181 2.48 -1.83 -6.59
C GLY A 181 3.46 -2.60 -5.71
N LEU A 182 4.13 -3.61 -6.29
CA LEU A 182 5.17 -4.36 -5.60
C LEU A 182 6.35 -3.46 -5.22
N TYR A 183 6.82 -2.60 -6.15
CA TYR A 183 7.91 -1.66 -5.89
C TYR A 183 7.58 -0.68 -4.75
N VAL A 184 6.37 -0.14 -4.72
CA VAL A 184 5.92 0.76 -3.64
C VAL A 184 5.89 0.01 -2.30
N LEU A 185 5.38 -1.22 -2.29
CA LEU A 185 5.37 -2.05 -1.09
C LEU A 185 6.79 -2.36 -0.60
N THR A 186 7.66 -2.90 -1.45
CA THR A 186 9.04 -3.26 -1.06
C THR A 186 9.86 -2.05 -0.62
N THR A 187 9.69 -0.90 -1.28
CA THR A 187 10.30 0.36 -0.84
C THR A 187 9.86 0.71 0.58
N ARG A 188 8.57 0.55 0.89
CA ARG A 188 8.05 0.81 2.24
C ARG A 188 8.62 -0.17 3.26
N LEU A 189 8.72 -1.46 2.94
CA LEU A 189 9.24 -2.50 3.83
C LEU A 189 10.72 -2.34 4.10
N HIS A 190 11.51 -2.01 3.07
CA HIS A 190 12.91 -1.67 3.21
C HIS A 190 13.14 -0.53 4.21
N LEU A 191 12.30 0.53 4.14
CA LEU A 191 12.34 1.62 5.14
C LEU A 191 11.99 1.15 6.56
N LEU A 192 11.16 0.13 6.69
CA LEU A 192 10.78 -0.48 7.96
C LEU A 192 11.80 -1.51 8.46
N GLY A 193 12.85 -1.82 7.68
CA GLY A 193 13.82 -2.86 8.02
C GLY A 193 13.23 -4.27 7.99
N LEU A 194 12.25 -4.48 7.12
CA LEU A 194 11.63 -5.76 6.79
C LEU A 194 12.12 -6.25 5.41
#